data_AF-A0A3B4UK40-F1
#
_entry.id   AF-A0A3B4UK40-F1
#
_cell.length_a   1.000
_cell.length_b   1.000
_cell.length_c   1.000
_cell.angle_alpha   90.00
_cell.angle_beta   90.00
_cell.angle_gamma   90.00
#
_symmetry.space_group_name_H-M   'P 1'
#
loop_
_entity.id
_entity.type
_entity.pdbx_description
1 polymer ?
#
loop_
_entity_poly.entity_id
_entity_poly.type
_entity_poly.pdbx_seq_one_letter_code
_entity_poly.pdbx_strand_id
1 'polypeptide(L)' 'VAAAVLVQMHGERPRLVAYYSKMLPLIVKGMVSSLRAVAEAAIMVEKAKTFAPGHPMILHTSHAVNIILLNATHD' A
#
# COMPACT_ATOMS: atom_id res chain seq x y z
N VAL A 1 -9.83 -6.80 -5.99
CA VAL A 1 -8.50 -7.38 -5.74
C VAL A 1 -7.56 -6.21 -5.55
N ALA A 2 -6.58 -6.27 -4.65
CA ALA A 2 -5.58 -5.21 -4.56
C ALA A 2 -4.40 -5.56 -5.45
N ALA A 3 -3.79 -4.54 -6.07
CA ALA A 3 -2.58 -4.66 -6.84
C ALA A 3 -1.59 -3.56 -6.44
N ALA A 4 -0.30 -3.88 -6.43
CA ALA A 4 0.77 -2.94 -6.14
C ALA A 4 2.03 -3.30 -6.92
N VAL A 5 2.90 -2.31 -7.08
CA VAL A 5 4.20 -2.46 -7.75
C VAL A 5 5.28 -2.02 -6.78
N LEU A 6 6.29 -2.86 -6.60
CA LEU A 6 7.49 -2.50 -5.85
C LEU A 6 8.57 -2.05 -6.82
N VAL A 7 9.05 -0.85 -6.59
CA VAL A 7 10.09 -0.19 -7.37
C VAL A 7 11.23 0.19 -6.42
N GLN A 8 12.46 0.05 -6.90
CA GLN A 8 13.65 0.55 -6.22
C GLN A 8 14.42 1.47 -7.17
N MET A 9 15.01 2.53 -6.64
CA MET A 9 15.86 3.41 -7.44
C MET A 9 17.17 2.68 -7.76
N HIS A 10 17.55 2.67 -9.04
CA HIS A 10 18.84 2.17 -9.50
C HIS A 10 19.53 3.29 -10.28
N GLY A 11 20.42 4.01 -9.58
CA GLY A 11 20.87 5.33 -10.02
C GLY A 11 19.69 6.31 -9.99
N GLU A 12 19.49 7.05 -11.09
CA GLU A 12 18.41 8.02 -11.23
C GLU A 12 17.09 7.42 -11.77
N ARG A 13 17.07 6.13 -12.09
CA ARG A 13 15.91 5.50 -12.73
C ARG A 13 15.17 4.56 -11.78
N PRO A 14 13.83 4.62 -11.75
CA PRO A 14 13.04 3.62 -11.06
C PRO A 14 13.18 2.27 -11.78
N ARG A 15 13.64 1.25 -11.04
CA ARG A 15 13.69 -0.14 -11.50
C ARG A 15 12.58 -0.93 -10.82
N LEU A 16 11.74 -1.56 -11.62
CA LEU A 16 10.75 -2.52 -11.16
C LEU A 16 11.44 -3.70 -10.47
N VAL A 17 10.97 -4.05 -9.27
CA VAL A 17 11.45 -5.20 -8.50
C VAL A 17 10.41 -6.31 -8.46
N ALA A 18 9.13 -5.97 -8.24
CA ALA A 18 8.07 -6.96 -8.16
C ALA A 18 6.68 -6.38 -8.49
N TYR A 19 5.82 -7.25 -9.02
CA TYR A 19 4.38 -7.02 -9.08
C TYR A 19 3.69 -7.82 -7.99
N TYR A 20 2.77 -7.18 -7.27
CA TYR A 20 1.96 -7.81 -6.25
C TYR A 20 0.49 -7.72 -6.59
N SER A 21 -0.21 -8.84 -6.43
CA SER A 21 -1.65 -8.88 -6.32
C SER A 21 -2.05 -9.73 -5.12
N LYS A 22 -3.16 -9.37 -4.48
CA LYS A 22 -3.74 -10.15 -3.38
C LYS A 22 -5.25 -9.97 -3.36
N MET A 23 -5.97 -11.10 -3.23
CA MET A 23 -7.40 -11.04 -3.01
C MET A 23 -7.67 -10.45 -1.62
N LEU A 24 -8.57 -9.48 -1.57
CA LEU A 24 -8.92 -8.82 -0.32
C LEU A 24 -9.90 -9.66 0.49
N PRO A 25 -9.79 -9.65 1.83
CA PRO A 25 -10.81 -10.22 2.70
C PRO A 25 -12.19 -9.64 2.41
N LEU A 26 -13.25 -10.41 2.65
CA LEU A 26 -14.63 -9.96 2.44
C LEU A 26 -14.96 -8.67 3.22
N ILE A 27 -14.46 -8.53 4.45
CA ILE A 27 -14.60 -7.30 5.26
C ILE A 27 -14.06 -6.08 4.50
N VAL A 28 -12.87 -6.18 3.92
CA VAL A 28 -12.25 -5.07 3.20
C VAL A 28 -13.01 -4.75 1.91
N LYS A 29 -13.54 -5.78 1.23
CA LYS A 29 -14.43 -5.59 0.07
C LYS A 29 -15.75 -4.91 0.43
N GLY A 30 -16.20 -4.97 1.68
CA GLY A 30 -17.40 -4.29 2.17
C GLY A 30 -17.18 -2.83 2.59
N MET A 31 -15.93 -2.40 2.76
CA MET A 31 -15.59 -1.03 3.18
C MET A 31 -15.88 0.00 2.09
N VAL A 32 -16.16 1.24 2.52
CA VAL A 32 -16.18 2.43 1.65
C VAL A 32 -14.82 2.61 0.97
N SER A 33 -14.81 3.20 -0.23
CA SER A 33 -13.63 3.27 -1.11
C SER A 33 -12.38 3.82 -0.44
N SER A 34 -12.53 4.86 0.38
CA SER A 34 -11.44 5.51 1.11
C SER A 34 -10.80 4.58 2.15
N LEU A 35 -11.59 3.97 3.02
CA LEU A 35 -11.13 3.00 4.03
C LEU A 35 -10.59 1.72 3.39
N ARG A 36 -11.21 1.28 2.30
CA ARG A 36 -10.72 0.16 1.51
C ARG A 36 -9.32 0.45 0.97
N ALA A 37 -9.08 1.63 0.42
CA ALA A 37 -7.75 2.02 -0.08
C ALA A 37 -6.69 1.99 1.02
N VAL A 38 -7.04 2.40 2.25
CA VAL A 38 -6.15 2.29 3.42
C VAL A 38 -5.82 0.83 3.75
N ALA A 39 -6.84 -0.03 3.80
CA ALA A 39 -6.66 -1.44 4.09
C ALA A 39 -5.87 -2.17 2.99
N GLU A 40 -6.14 -1.86 1.71
CA GLU A 40 -5.40 -2.39 0.56
C GLU A 40 -3.92 -2.00 0.63
N ALA A 41 -3.63 -0.74 0.94
CA ALA A 41 -2.29 -0.22 1.14
C ALA A 41 -1.55 -0.96 2.25
N ALA A 42 -2.17 -1.12 3.43
CA ALA A 42 -1.56 -1.82 4.56
C ALA A 42 -1.19 -3.27 4.19
N ILE A 43 -2.13 -3.99 3.57
CA ILE A 43 -1.93 -5.38 3.13
C ILE A 43 -0.76 -5.49 2.12
N MET A 44 -0.64 -4.52 1.21
CA MET A 44 0.43 -4.52 0.21
C MET A 44 1.79 -4.15 0.81
N VAL A 45 1.83 -3.22 1.76
CA VAL A 45 3.06 -2.87 2.49
C VAL A 45 3.56 -4.05 3.30
N GLU A 46 2.69 -4.80 3.99
CA GLU A 46 3.10 -6.02 4.70
C GLU A 46 3.73 -7.04 3.75
N LYS A 47 3.16 -7.21 2.55
CA LYS A 47 3.72 -8.09 1.53
C LYS A 47 5.04 -7.57 0.96
N ALA A 48 5.20 -6.26 0.81
CA ALA A 48 6.45 -5.67 0.33
C ALA A 48 7.56 -5.78 1.40
N LYS A 49 7.23 -5.68 2.68
CA LYS A 49 8.17 -5.81 3.81
C LYS A 49 8.86 -7.18 3.86
N THR A 50 8.25 -8.25 3.36
CA THR A 50 8.90 -9.57 3.32
C THR A 50 10.09 -9.60 2.35
N PHE A 51 10.14 -8.70 1.36
CA PHE A 51 11.22 -8.61 0.38
C PHE A 51 12.23 -7.50 0.69
N ALA A 52 11.80 -6.46 1.42
CA ALA A 52 12.66 -5.36 1.84
C ALA A 52 12.60 -5.17 3.37
N PRO A 53 13.03 -6.16 4.17
CA PRO A 53 13.00 -6.06 5.62
C PRO A 53 13.91 -4.90 6.08
N GLY A 54 13.38 -4.03 6.94
CA GLY A 54 14.14 -2.94 7.57
C GLY A 54 14.53 -1.76 6.68
N HIS A 55 14.14 -1.75 5.40
CA HIS A 55 14.44 -0.64 4.49
C HIS A 55 13.32 0.40 4.48
N PRO A 56 13.64 1.71 4.45
CA PRO A 56 12.62 2.75 4.32
C PRO A 56 11.89 2.59 2.99
N MET A 57 10.56 2.66 3.04
CA MET A 57 9.68 2.45 1.88
C MET A 57 8.73 3.63 1.75
N ILE A 58 8.62 4.17 0.55
CA ILE A 58 7.66 5.22 0.22
C ILE A 58 6.47 4.56 -0.48
N LEU A 59 5.27 4.79 0.06
CA LEU A 59 4.04 4.26 -0.50
C LEU A 59 3.35 5.34 -1.33
N HIS A 60 3.14 5.06 -2.61
CA HIS A 60 2.30 5.87 -3.49
C HIS A 60 0.94 5.21 -3.66
N THR A 61 -0.14 5.96 -3.41
CA THR A 61 -1.53 5.49 -3.58
C THR A 61 -2.36 6.56 -4.27
N SER A 62 -3.40 6.14 -5.01
CA SER A 62 -4.28 7.07 -5.75
C SER A 62 -5.16 7.92 -4.84
N HIS A 63 -5.33 7.54 -3.58
CA HIS A 63 -6.13 8.26 -2.59
C HIS A 63 -5.18 8.85 -1.55
N ALA A 64 -5.49 10.01 -0.98
CA ALA A 64 -4.69 10.61 0.08
C ALA A 64 -4.89 9.86 1.43
N VAL A 65 -4.43 8.61 1.50
CA VAL A 65 -4.55 7.70 2.65
C VAL A 65 -4.01 8.36 3.94
N ASN A 66 -2.99 9.20 3.82
CA ASN A 66 -2.44 9.95 4.94
C ASN A 66 -3.47 10.87 5.61
N ILE A 67 -4.32 11.54 4.82
CA ILE A 67 -5.38 12.44 5.34
C ILE A 67 -6.45 11.64 6.07
N ILE A 68 -6.80 10.45 5.55
CA ILE A 68 -7.78 9.55 6.18
C ILE A 68 -7.27 9.08 7.55
N LEU A 69 -5.98 8.72 7.63
CA LEU A 69 -5.35 8.28 8.88
C LEU A 69 -5.26 9.41 9.91
N LEU A 70 -4.89 10.63 9.48
CA LEU A 70 -4.84 11.80 10.33
C LEU A 70 -6.19 12.15 10.96
N ASN A 71 -7.28 12.06 10.18
CA ASN A 71 -8.62 12.38 10.69
C ASN A 71 -9.16 11.30 11.66
N ALA A 72 -8.74 10.05 11.52
CA ALA A 72 -9.17 8.97 12.41
C ALA A 72 -8.54 9.03 13.81
N THR A 73 -7.46 9.78 14.00
CA THR A 73 -6.78 9.95 15.30
C THR A 73 -7.25 11.18 16.09
N HIS A 74 -8.16 11.98 15.51
CA HIS A 74 -8.73 13.19 16.13
C HIS A 74 -10.15 12.99 16.68
N ASP A 75 -10.65 11.75 16.69
CA ASP A 75 -11.86 11.27 17.40
C ASP A 75 -11.43 10.47 18.64
#